data_AF-A0ABC8SRD8-F1
#
_entry.id   AF-A0ABC8SRD8-F1
#
_cell.length_a   1.000
_cell.length_b   1.000
_cell.length_c   1.000
_cell.angle_alpha   90.00
_cell.angle_beta   90.00
_cell.angle_gamma   90.00
#
_symmetry.space_group_name_H-M   'P 1'
#
loop_
_entity.id
_entity.type
_entity.pdbx_description
1 polymer ?
#
loop_
_entity_poly.entity_id
_entity_poly.type
_entity_poly.pdbx_seq_one_letter_code
_entity_poly.pdbx_strand_id
1 'polypeptide(L)'
;MTGENEPPPQAGERILCRHPFNESKRAYVVPKRVEELLKCYWPGNSDQEREELPPLKEIRNRCIKQLEQMRPDHMRRLNPTPYKVSVSAKLYDFIHFLWLNEAPVGELQ
;
A
#
# COMPACT_ATOMS: atom_id res chain seq x y z
N MET A 1 1.07 -1.45 2.58
CA MET A 1 1.12 -0.15 3.27
C MET A 1 1.99 -0.29 4.50
N THR A 2 2.87 0.67 4.71
CA THR A 2 3.76 0.78 5.87
C THR A 2 3.35 2.00 6.67
N GLY A 3 3.61 2.02 7.98
CA GLY A 3 3.50 3.24 8.78
C GLY A 3 4.53 4.30 8.36
N GLU A 4 4.27 5.55 8.70
CA GLU A 4 5.14 6.70 8.38
C GLU A 4 6.54 6.57 9.00
N ASN A 5 6.62 6.07 10.23
CA ASN A 5 7.88 5.87 10.96
C ASN A 5 8.60 4.55 10.61
N GLU A 6 8.10 3.80 9.62
CA GLU A 6 8.71 2.55 9.21
C GLU A 6 9.66 2.75 8.03
N PRO A 7 10.81 2.07 8.02
CA PRO A 7 11.68 2.11 6.84
C PRO A 7 10.94 1.52 5.63
N PRO A 8 11.16 2.07 4.43
CA PRO A 8 10.57 1.53 3.21
C PRO A 8 11.09 0.10 2.97
N PRO A 9 10.25 -0.79 2.40
CA PRO A 9 10.68 -2.14 2.06
C PRO A 9 11.77 -2.12 0.98
N GLN A 10 12.67 -3.10 0.99
CA GLN A 10 13.74 -3.21 0.00
C GLN A 10 13.54 -4.41 -0.92
N ALA A 11 14.02 -4.30 -2.16
CA ALA A 11 14.02 -5.41 -3.09
C ALA A 11 14.99 -6.51 -2.62
N GLY A 12 14.57 -7.78 -2.73
CA GLY A 12 15.35 -8.93 -2.27
C GLY A 12 15.27 -9.20 -0.76
N GLU A 13 14.71 -8.28 0.03
CA GLU A 13 14.52 -8.48 1.46
C GLU A 13 13.17 -9.12 1.77
N ARG A 14 13.16 -10.02 2.76
CA ARG A 14 11.95 -10.72 3.17
C ARG A 14 11.10 -9.82 4.06
N ILE A 15 9.85 -9.57 3.65
CA ILE A 15 8.86 -8.80 4.42
C ILE A 15 7.66 -9.68 4.80
N LEU A 16 7.14 -9.48 6.02
CA LEU A 16 5.87 -10.07 6.45
C LEU A 16 4.72 -9.13 6.06
N CYS A 17 3.86 -9.62 5.18
CA CYS A 17 2.64 -8.92 4.75
C CYS A 17 1.43 -9.54 5.44
N ARG A 18 0.61 -8.72 6.10
CA ARG A 18 -0.63 -9.15 6.78
C ARG A 18 -1.84 -8.51 6.12
N HIS A 19 -2.96 -9.21 6.12
CA HIS A 19 -4.25 -8.61 5.78
C HIS A 19 -4.71 -7.71 6.95
N PRO A 20 -5.26 -6.51 6.71
CA PRO A 20 -5.62 -5.58 7.78
C PRO A 20 -6.65 -6.12 8.79
N PHE A 21 -7.58 -6.97 8.36
CA PHE A 21 -8.71 -7.44 9.18
C PHE A 21 -8.79 -8.95 9.40
N ASN A 22 -7.98 -9.73 8.69
CA ASN A 22 -8.09 -11.19 8.73
C ASN A 22 -6.75 -11.75 9.15
N GLU A 23 -6.64 -12.10 10.42
CA GLU A 23 -5.38 -12.47 11.05
C GLU A 23 -4.73 -13.70 10.40
N SER A 24 -5.56 -14.63 9.92
CA SER A 24 -5.11 -15.86 9.26
C SER A 24 -4.48 -15.59 7.89
N LYS A 25 -4.83 -14.47 7.24
CA LYS A 25 -4.31 -14.08 5.93
C LYS A 25 -3.00 -13.30 6.10
N ARG A 26 -1.89 -14.04 6.13
CA ARG A 26 -0.53 -13.48 6.19
C ARG A 26 0.42 -14.28 5.30
N ALA A 27 1.43 -13.60 4.75
CA ALA A 27 2.42 -14.23 3.89
C ALA A 27 3.78 -13.53 4.02
N TYR A 28 4.85 -14.31 3.90
CA TYR A 28 6.17 -13.76 3.66
C TYR A 28 6.34 -13.52 2.16
N VAL A 29 6.82 -12.33 1.80
CA VAL A 29 7.06 -11.92 0.42
C VAL A 29 8.52 -11.48 0.31
N VAL A 30 9.18 -11.89 -0.76
CA VAL A 30 10.49 -11.37 -1.18
C VAL A 30 10.26 -10.65 -2.50
N PRO A 31 10.10 -9.31 -2.50
CA PRO A 31 9.81 -8.57 -3.72
C PRO A 31 11.05 -8.49 -4.60
N LYS A 32 10.89 -8.73 -5.91
CA LYS A 32 11.96 -8.50 -6.89
C LYS A 32 12.20 -7.00 -7.15
N ARG A 33 11.16 -6.19 -7.01
CA ARG A 33 11.15 -4.74 -7.22
C ARG A 33 10.23 -4.12 -6.18
N VAL A 34 10.63 -2.96 -5.65
CA VAL A 34 9.82 -2.12 -4.78
C VAL A 34 9.68 -0.76 -5.46
N GLU A 35 8.46 -0.23 -5.49
CA GLU A 35 8.16 1.09 -6.04
C GLU A 35 7.39 1.92 -5.01
N GLU A 36 7.84 3.15 -4.82
CA GLU A 36 7.09 4.15 -4.04
C GLU A 36 5.94 4.71 -4.88
N LEU A 37 4.72 4.62 -4.35
CA LEU A 37 3.51 5.00 -5.08
C LEU A 37 3.12 6.47 -4.87
N LEU A 38 3.43 7.03 -3.70
CA LEU A 38 3.07 8.39 -3.32
C LEU A 38 4.28 9.30 -3.52
N LYS A 39 4.17 10.26 -4.45
CA LYS A 39 5.16 11.33 -4.65
C LYS A 39 4.59 12.63 -4.07
N CYS A 40 5.38 13.35 -3.27
CA CYS A 40 5.03 14.69 -2.82
C CYS A 40 5.16 15.68 -3.98
N TYR A 41 4.08 16.39 -4.34
CA TYR A 41 4.12 17.48 -5.32
C TYR A 41 4.10 18.86 -4.68
N TRP A 42 3.52 18.96 -3.49
CA TRP A 42 3.46 20.20 -2.74
C TRP A 42 3.58 19.90 -1.24
N PRO A 43 4.67 20.35 -0.60
CA PRO A 43 4.92 20.11 0.83
C PRO A 43 4.11 21.01 1.79
N GLY A 44 3.35 21.98 1.27
CA GLY A 44 2.45 22.82 2.08
C GLY A 44 3.10 24.04 2.76
N ASN A 45 4.43 24.17 2.72
CA ASN A 45 5.15 25.37 3.15
C ASN A 45 5.42 26.30 1.95
N SER A 46 5.58 27.61 2.22
CA SER A 46 5.92 28.61 1.21
C SER A 46 7.39 28.56 0.77
N ASP A 47 8.24 27.95 1.59
CA ASP A 47 9.70 28.02 1.46
C ASP A 47 10.27 26.89 0.60
N GLN A 48 9.43 25.93 0.19
CA GLN A 48 9.83 24.87 -0.74
C GLN A 48 9.07 25.00 -2.06
N GLU A 49 9.82 24.88 -3.14
CA GLU A 49 9.26 24.91 -4.48
C GLU A 49 8.34 23.70 -4.71
N ARG A 50 7.27 23.93 -5.48
CA ARG A 50 6.37 22.86 -5.90
C ARG A 50 7.02 22.07 -7.01
N GLU A 51 6.84 20.76 -6.98
CA GLU A 51 7.24 19.90 -8.10
C GLU A 51 6.36 20.18 -9.32
N GLU A 52 6.99 20.19 -10.49
CA GLU A 52 6.26 20.40 -11.74
C GLU A 52 5.38 19.18 -12.07
N LEU A 53 4.15 19.44 -12.50
CA LEU A 53 3.24 18.39 -12.95
C LEU A 53 3.68 17.86 -14.31
N PRO A 54 3.71 16.53 -14.50
CA PRO A 54 4.12 15.96 -15.78
C PRO A 54 3.12 16.32 -16.89
N PRO A 55 3.58 16.50 -18.14
CA PRO A 55 2.71 16.80 -19.26
C PRO A 55 1.74 15.64 -19.56
N LEU A 56 0.57 15.96 -20.14
CA LEU A 56 -0.49 14.97 -20.43
C LEU A 56 0.01 13.77 -21.26
N LYS A 57 0.96 14.00 -22.18
CA LYS A 57 1.56 12.95 -23.00
C LYS A 57 2.30 11.92 -22.14
N GLU A 58 3.03 12.37 -21.13
CA GLU A 58 3.76 11.49 -20.21
C GLU A 58 2.82 10.73 -19.29
N ILE A 59 1.78 11.40 -18.78
CA ILE A 59 0.74 10.75 -17.95
C ILE A 59 0.07 9.64 -18.76
N ARG A 60 -0.35 9.91 -20.01
CA ARG A 60 -0.95 8.91 -20.90
C ARG A 60 0.00 7.72 -21.13
N ASN A 61 1.26 8.00 -21.43
CA ASN A 61 2.27 6.96 -21.65
C ASN A 61 2.51 6.11 -20.39
N ARG A 62 2.53 6.74 -19.21
CA ARG A 62 2.63 6.05 -17.92
C ARG A 62 1.43 5.11 -17.72
N CYS A 63 0.21 5.57 -17.94
CA CYS A 63 -0.99 4.73 -17.81
C CYS A 63 -0.94 3.51 -18.74
N ILE A 64 -0.61 3.69 -20.01
CA ILE A 64 -0.52 2.58 -20.98
C ILE A 64 0.53 1.57 -20.55
N LYS A 65 1.75 2.03 -20.21
CA LYS A 65 2.83 1.15 -19.74
C LYS A 65 2.47 0.37 -18.47
N GLN A 66 1.77 1.00 -17.53
CA GLN A 66 1.34 0.33 -16.29
C GLN A 66 0.29 -0.75 -16.60
N LEU A 67 -0.67 -0.48 -17.47
CA LEU A 67 -1.67 -1.47 -17.90
C LEU A 67 -1.02 -2.65 -18.64
N GLU A 68 0.00 -2.41 -19.46
CA GLU A 68 0.77 -3.46 -20.15
C GLU A 68 1.56 -4.37 -19.19
N GLN A 69 2.03 -3.82 -18.06
CA GLN A 69 2.76 -4.56 -17.03
C GLN A 69 1.85 -5.32 -16.05
N MET A 70 0.56 -4.99 -16.01
CA MET A 70 -0.39 -5.66 -15.12
C MET A 70 -0.60 -7.12 -15.51
N ARG A 71 -0.74 -7.98 -14.51
CA ARG A 71 -1.04 -9.39 -14.77
C ARG A 71 -2.42 -9.53 -15.44
N PRO A 72 -2.55 -10.39 -16.47
CA PRO A 72 -3.80 -10.51 -17.23
C PRO A 72 -5.01 -10.90 -16.39
N ASP A 73 -4.81 -11.63 -15.29
CA ASP A 73 -5.90 -12.11 -14.43
C ASP A 73 -6.58 -10.97 -13.65
N HIS A 74 -5.86 -9.89 -13.35
CA HIS A 74 -6.41 -8.65 -12.80
C HIS A 74 -7.16 -7.81 -13.85
N MET A 75 -6.84 -7.98 -15.14
CA MET A 75 -7.40 -7.21 -16.25
C MET A 75 -8.65 -7.85 -16.90
N ARG A 76 -9.12 -8.99 -16.38
CA ARG A 76 -10.29 -9.69 -16.92
C ARG A 76 -11.56 -8.85 -16.75
N ARG A 77 -12.41 -8.83 -17.78
CA ARG A 77 -13.71 -8.14 -17.76
C ARG A 77 -14.71 -8.80 -16.81
N LEU A 78 -14.66 -10.12 -16.71
CA LEU A 78 -15.54 -10.92 -15.85
C LEU A 78 -14.69 -11.61 -14.78
N ASN A 79 -15.11 -11.46 -13.52
CA ASN A 79 -14.46 -12.06 -12.35
C ASN A 79 -12.94 -11.83 -12.31
N PRO A 80 -12.45 -10.58 -12.35
CA PRO A 80 -11.03 -10.29 -12.20
C PRO A 80 -10.52 -10.79 -10.84
N THR A 81 -9.26 -11.23 -10.80
CA THR A 81 -8.64 -11.61 -9.52
C THR A 81 -8.47 -10.34 -8.68
N PRO A 82 -8.90 -10.31 -7.41
CA PRO A 82 -8.66 -9.16 -6.55
C PRO A 82 -7.16 -8.90 -6.37
N TYR A 83 -6.74 -7.64 -6.46
CA TYR A 83 -5.37 -7.25 -6.15
C TYR A 83 -5.15 -7.30 -4.64
N LYS A 84 -4.08 -7.96 -4.19
CA LYS A 84 -3.82 -8.15 -2.76
C LYS A 84 -3.26 -6.85 -2.17
N VAL A 85 -4.00 -6.28 -1.23
CA VAL A 85 -3.52 -5.18 -0.39
C VAL A 85 -3.15 -5.76 0.97
N SER A 86 -1.96 -5.41 1.47
CA SER A 86 -1.47 -5.86 2.76
C SER A 86 -0.80 -4.73 3.51
N VAL A 87 -0.78 -4.85 4.83
CA VAL A 87 -0.10 -3.95 5.76
C VAL A 87 1.17 -4.59 6.30
N SER A 88 2.13 -3.76 6.71
CA SER A 88 3.29 -4.22 7.46
C SER A 88 2.87 -4.78 8.81
N ALA A 89 3.76 -5.56 9.43
CA ALA A 89 3.50 -6.12 10.76
C ALA A 89 3.27 -5.02 11.81
N LYS A 90 4.13 -3.99 11.83
CA LYS A 90 4.01 -2.87 12.77
C LYS A 90 2.70 -2.10 12.60
N LEU A 91 2.32 -1.76 11.37
CA LEU A 91 1.05 -1.09 11.10
C LEU A 91 -0.16 -1.96 11.47
N TYR A 92 -0.09 -3.27 11.22
CA TYR A 92 -1.14 -4.19 11.66
C TYR A 92 -1.31 -4.13 13.18
N ASP A 93 -0.21 -4.25 13.93
CA ASP A 93 -0.24 -4.30 15.40
C ASP A 93 -0.78 -2.98 15.96
N PHE A 94 -0.40 -1.84 15.36
CA PHE A 94 -0.94 -0.53 15.69
C PHE A 94 -2.45 -0.42 15.47
N ILE A 95 -2.96 -0.88 14.31
CA ILE A 95 -4.40 -0.85 14.02
C ILE A 95 -5.18 -1.73 15.01
N HIS A 96 -4.68 -2.91 15.34
CA HIS A 96 -5.36 -3.83 16.27
C HIS A 96 -5.32 -3.31 17.70
N PHE A 97 -4.23 -2.67 18.10
CA PHE A 97 -4.14 -1.98 19.38
C PHE A 97 -5.23 -0.90 19.50
N LEU A 98 -5.37 -0.04 18.50
CA LEU A 98 -6.43 0.99 18.49
C LEU A 98 -7.82 0.36 18.52
N TRP A 99 -8.06 -0.69 17.73
CA TRP A 99 -9.35 -1.37 17.73
C TRP A 99 -9.73 -1.89 19.11
N LEU A 100 -8.82 -2.62 19.78
CA LEU A 100 -9.09 -3.16 21.11
C LEU A 100 -9.35 -2.07 22.15
N ASN A 101 -8.66 -0.93 22.06
CA ASN A 101 -8.86 0.18 23.00
C ASN A 101 -10.19 0.90 22.82
N GLU A 102 -10.66 1.04 21.58
CA GLU A 102 -11.91 1.73 21.26
C GLU A 102 -13.13 0.80 21.31
N ALA A 103 -12.92 -0.51 21.39
CA ALA A 103 -14.01 -1.48 21.49
C ALA A 103 -14.74 -1.32 22.84
N PRO A 104 -16.06 -1.10 22.83
CA PRO A 104 -16.82 -0.97 24.07
C PRO A 104 -16.75 -2.28 24.86
N VAL A 105 -16.48 -2.17 26.17
CA VAL A 105 -16.48 -3.32 27.08
C VAL A 105 -17.92 -3.64 27.43
N GLY A 106 -18.41 -4.80 26.98
CA GLY A 106 -19.72 -5.31 27.38
C GLY A 106 -19.68 -5.94 28.77
N GLU A 107 -20.68 -5.66 29.60
CA GLU A 107 -20.92 -6.41 30.83
C GLU A 107 -21.70 -7.70 30.50
N LEU A 108 -21.27 -8.83 31.07
CA LEU A 108 -22.02 -10.09 30.97
C LEU A 108 -23.14 -10.09 32.02
N GLN A 109 -24.38 -10.34 31.58
CA GLN A 109 -25.53 -10.64 32.46
C GLN A 109 -25.59 -12.12 32.83
#